data_AF-A0AAW9KNT9-F1
#
_entry.id   AF-A0AAW9KNT9-F1
#
_cell.length_a   1.000
_cell.length_b   1.000
_cell.length_c   1.000
_cell.angle_alpha   90.00
_cell.angle_beta   90.00
_cell.angle_gamma   90.00
#
_symmetry.space_group_name_H-M   'P 1'
#
loop_
_entity.id
_entity.type
_entity.pdbx_description
1 polymer ?
#
loop_
_entity_poly.entity_id
_entity_poly.type
_entity_poly.pdbx_seq_one_letter_code
_entity_poly.pdbx_strand_id
1 'polypeptide(L)'
;MARFLVCLSGRRRAATALGAGALAASLALVGCSSSSPKGGGTIPPVNTAGASGGSTASAATSASGGASSKASAAPTTLDAQALTDESIGYYVDFVPQGLDTTQTQAALGYLAYDRATWEAYRDLDGDMSAVEASTTGTALEKYRKSYREAQESGGREVGTSRVTIKSVEMQSDSDAAVDVCSDQTQIKQVSESGKDITQPDWRHKYSFLVSVKLTDGAWKVASLDKKGTDIC
;
A
#
# COMPACT_ATOMS: atom_id res chain seq x y z
N MET A 1 2.07 73.93 -9.50
CA MET A 1 2.83 73.03 -8.60
C MET A 1 2.00 72.80 -7.35
N ALA A 2 1.30 71.67 -7.27
CA ALA A 2 0.52 71.28 -6.09
C ALA A 2 1.22 70.07 -5.45
N ARG A 3 1.68 70.25 -4.21
CA ARG A 3 2.39 69.22 -3.43
C ARG A 3 1.36 68.34 -2.72
N PHE A 4 1.46 67.03 -2.92
CA PHE A 4 0.67 66.03 -2.22
C PHE A 4 1.29 65.69 -0.86
N LEU A 5 0.40 65.49 0.12
CA LEU A 5 0.68 65.11 1.50
C LEU A 5 1.04 63.63 1.62
N VAL A 6 1.95 63.37 2.55
CA VAL A 6 2.52 62.07 2.92
C VAL A 6 1.60 61.30 3.89
N CYS A 7 1.50 60.00 3.64
CA CYS A 7 1.23 58.82 4.48
C CYS A 7 0.29 58.88 5.70
N LEU A 8 -0.59 57.87 5.83
CA LEU A 8 -0.46 56.84 6.87
C LEU A 8 -1.40 55.65 6.65
N SER A 9 -0.81 54.47 6.86
CA SER A 9 -1.36 53.12 6.89
C SER A 9 -2.41 52.90 7.99
N GLY A 10 -3.49 52.17 7.68
CA GLY A 10 -4.54 51.83 8.64
C GLY A 10 -5.43 50.64 8.25
N ARG A 11 -4.94 49.43 8.52
CA ARG A 11 -5.64 48.30 9.18
C ARG A 11 -7.18 48.25 9.02
N ARG A 12 -7.70 47.28 8.24
CA ARG A 12 -9.07 46.77 8.42
C ARG A 12 -9.08 45.25 8.40
N ARG A 13 -9.33 44.67 9.58
CA ARG A 13 -9.89 43.32 9.74
C ARG A 13 -11.33 43.37 9.20
N ALA A 14 -11.67 42.49 8.27
CA ALA A 14 -13.04 42.21 7.89
C ALA A 14 -13.32 40.75 8.20
N ALA A 15 -14.29 40.55 9.10
CA ALA A 15 -14.85 39.27 9.49
C ALA A 15 -15.77 38.74 8.38
N THR A 16 -15.80 37.43 8.18
CA THR A 16 -16.91 36.74 7.51
C THR A 16 -17.28 35.47 8.27
N ALA A 17 -18.59 35.28 8.37
CA ALA A 17 -19.31 34.46 9.33
C ALA A 17 -19.07 32.94 9.23
N LEU A 18 -18.98 32.30 10.40
CA LEU A 18 -19.15 30.86 10.58
C LEU A 18 -20.65 30.53 10.60
N GLY A 19 -21.09 29.78 9.60
CA GLY A 19 -22.44 29.21 9.52
C GLY A 19 -22.53 27.90 10.31
N ALA A 20 -23.62 27.76 11.05
CA ALA A 20 -23.95 26.63 11.91
C ALA A 20 -24.30 25.35 11.13
N GLY A 21 -23.99 24.20 11.72
CA GLY A 21 -24.45 22.89 11.28
C GLY A 21 -24.28 21.86 12.39
N ALA A 22 -25.27 21.76 13.27
CA ALA A 22 -25.36 20.70 14.27
C ALA A 22 -26.01 19.46 13.64
N LEU A 23 -25.33 18.32 13.70
CA LEU A 23 -25.96 17.02 13.47
C LEU A 23 -25.55 16.06 14.58
N ALA A 24 -26.48 15.91 15.52
CA ALA A 24 -26.55 14.80 16.45
C ALA A 24 -27.37 13.69 15.80
N ALA A 25 -26.83 12.47 15.78
CA ALA A 25 -27.63 11.25 15.63
C ALA A 25 -26.85 10.07 16.22
N SER A 26 -27.09 9.84 17.51
CA SER A 26 -26.78 8.57 18.16
C SER A 26 -27.85 7.55 17.76
N LEU A 27 -27.44 6.40 17.21
CA LEU A 27 -28.25 5.19 17.18
C LEU A 27 -27.37 4.04 17.66
N ALA A 28 -27.74 3.53 18.83
CA ALA A 28 -27.25 2.28 19.36
C ALA A 28 -28.30 1.18 19.12
N LEU A 29 -27.79 -0.06 19.08
CA LEU A 29 -28.42 -1.34 19.43
C LEU A 29 -28.91 -2.27 18.31
N VAL A 30 -28.75 -3.56 18.66
CA VAL A 30 -29.24 -4.82 18.06
C VAL A 30 -28.29 -5.41 17.00
N GLY A 31 -27.65 -6.58 17.14
CA GLY A 31 -27.82 -7.69 18.07
C GLY A 31 -28.70 -8.82 17.51
N CYS A 32 -28.15 -9.71 16.68
CA CYS A 32 -28.62 -11.10 16.47
C CYS A 32 -27.62 -11.82 15.54
N SER A 33 -26.79 -12.76 16.00
CA SER A 33 -27.07 -14.18 16.30
C SER A 33 -27.27 -15.09 15.08
N SER A 34 -26.66 -16.26 15.23
CA SER A 34 -26.40 -17.36 14.29
C SER A 34 -27.60 -17.96 13.57
N SER A 35 -27.37 -18.55 12.40
CA SER A 35 -27.90 -19.90 12.10
C SER A 35 -27.23 -20.55 10.89
N SER A 36 -26.57 -21.68 11.14
CA SER A 36 -26.25 -22.70 10.14
C SER A 36 -27.42 -23.69 10.04
N PRO A 37 -27.81 -24.14 8.84
CA PRO A 37 -28.53 -25.40 8.68
C PRO A 37 -27.56 -26.50 8.26
N LYS A 38 -27.52 -27.53 9.12
CA LYS A 38 -26.92 -28.84 8.88
C LYS A 38 -27.92 -29.64 8.04
N GLY A 39 -27.67 -29.73 6.74
CA GLY A 39 -28.46 -30.57 5.84
C GLY A 39 -28.03 -32.03 5.96
N GLY A 40 -28.77 -32.80 6.75
CA GLY A 40 -28.72 -34.26 6.71
C GLY A 40 -29.48 -34.79 5.50
N GLY A 41 -28.86 -35.71 4.76
CA GLY A 41 -29.47 -36.42 3.65
C GLY A 41 -29.13 -37.91 3.74
N THR A 42 -30.05 -38.67 4.32
CA THR A 42 -30.02 -40.13 4.46
C THR A 42 -30.60 -40.76 3.19
N ILE A 43 -29.82 -41.52 2.41
CA ILE A 43 -30.34 -42.48 1.42
C ILE A 43 -29.41 -43.71 1.32
N PRO A 44 -29.78 -44.88 1.88
CA PRO A 44 -29.51 -46.21 1.32
C PRO A 44 -30.69 -46.61 0.39
N PRO A 45 -30.68 -47.73 -0.41
CA PRO A 45 -30.04 -49.01 -0.10
C PRO A 45 -29.54 -49.88 -1.28
N VAL A 46 -28.86 -50.97 -0.87
CA VAL A 46 -28.70 -52.35 -1.38
C VAL A 46 -28.90 -52.71 -2.87
N ASN A 47 -27.95 -53.48 -3.39
CA ASN A 47 -28.05 -54.77 -4.11
C ASN A 47 -26.64 -55.15 -4.60
N THR A 48 -26.17 -56.38 -4.79
CA THR A 48 -26.49 -57.76 -4.40
C THR A 48 -25.30 -58.60 -4.91
N ALA A 49 -24.86 -59.56 -4.08
CA ALA A 49 -24.12 -60.79 -4.35
C ALA A 49 -23.32 -60.99 -5.66
N GLY A 50 -22.05 -61.40 -5.51
CA GLY A 50 -21.22 -62.03 -6.54
C GLY A 50 -20.11 -62.90 -5.94
N ALA A 51 -20.37 -64.20 -5.94
CA ALA A 51 -19.61 -65.39 -5.54
C ALA A 51 -18.06 -65.37 -5.36
N SER A 52 -17.68 -66.03 -4.26
CA SER A 52 -16.50 -66.86 -3.95
C SER A 52 -15.39 -67.11 -5.00
N GLY A 53 -14.15 -66.91 -4.54
CA GLY A 53 -12.96 -67.63 -4.98
C GLY A 53 -11.91 -67.59 -3.87
N GLY A 54 -11.80 -68.65 -3.07
CA GLY A 54 -10.88 -68.72 -1.95
C GLY A 54 -9.44 -69.05 -2.38
N SER A 55 -8.46 -68.48 -1.69
CA SER A 55 -7.21 -69.15 -1.27
C SER A 55 -6.42 -68.27 -0.29
N THR A 56 -6.42 -68.72 0.97
CA THR A 56 -5.30 -68.74 1.95
C THR A 56 -4.36 -67.53 2.12
N ALA A 57 -4.54 -66.89 3.28
CA ALA A 57 -3.54 -66.72 4.35
C ALA A 57 -2.37 -65.73 4.19
N SER A 58 -2.48 -64.65 4.98
CA SER A 58 -1.52 -64.18 6.00
C SER A 58 -0.76 -62.86 5.78
N ALA A 59 -1.05 -61.99 6.75
CA ALA A 59 -0.16 -61.06 7.47
C ALA A 59 0.22 -59.70 6.85
N ALA A 60 -0.44 -58.68 7.40
CA ALA A 60 0.11 -57.46 8.01
C ALA A 60 1.17 -56.64 7.25
N THR A 61 0.87 -55.37 7.02
CA THR A 61 1.42 -54.24 7.82
C THR A 61 0.87 -52.89 7.34
N SER A 62 0.58 -52.05 8.33
CA SER A 62 0.13 -50.66 8.26
C SER A 62 1.07 -49.76 7.46
N ALA A 63 0.53 -48.72 6.82
CA ALA A 63 0.65 -47.33 7.28
C ALA A 63 0.44 -46.32 6.14
N SER A 64 -0.41 -45.37 6.46
CA SER A 64 -0.63 -44.06 5.87
C SER A 64 0.63 -43.31 5.43
N GLY A 65 0.54 -42.66 4.27
CA GLY A 65 1.51 -41.66 3.82
C GLY A 65 0.94 -40.82 2.69
N GLY A 66 -0.08 -40.02 2.99
CA GLY A 66 -0.55 -38.98 2.08
C GLY A 66 0.58 -37.96 1.88
N ALA A 67 1.22 -38.00 0.71
CA ALA A 67 2.12 -36.95 0.27
C ALA A 67 1.28 -35.76 -0.20
N SER A 68 0.84 -34.95 0.77
CA SER A 68 0.48 -33.58 0.49
C SER A 68 1.75 -32.88 0.04
N SER A 69 1.83 -32.52 -1.24
CA SER A 69 2.87 -31.67 -1.80
C SER A 69 2.78 -30.28 -1.17
N LYS A 70 3.25 -30.17 0.08
CA LYS A 70 3.59 -28.88 0.66
C LYS A 70 4.89 -28.48 -0.01
N ALA A 71 4.76 -27.82 -1.16
CA ALA A 71 5.86 -27.07 -1.75
C ALA A 71 6.34 -26.11 -0.65
N SER A 72 7.44 -26.48 -0.01
CA SER A 72 8.15 -25.59 0.89
C SER A 72 8.74 -24.52 -0.01
N ALA A 73 7.98 -23.46 -0.26
CA ALA A 73 8.49 -22.28 -0.92
C ALA A 73 9.67 -21.80 -0.08
N ALA A 74 10.88 -21.93 -0.63
CA ALA A 74 12.05 -21.36 0.00
C ALA A 74 11.80 -19.85 0.17
N PRO A 75 12.23 -19.25 1.29
CA PRO A 75 12.14 -17.80 1.46
C PRO A 75 12.79 -17.12 0.25
N THR A 76 12.07 -16.19 -0.38
CA THR A 76 12.57 -15.44 -1.52
C THR A 76 13.43 -14.31 -1.01
N THR A 77 14.76 -14.44 -1.17
CA THR A 77 15.71 -13.37 -0.84
C THR A 77 15.59 -12.25 -1.87
N LEU A 78 14.99 -11.13 -1.48
CA LEU A 78 15.01 -9.90 -2.26
C LEU A 78 16.35 -9.19 -2.04
N ASP A 79 17.03 -8.87 -3.14
CA ASP A 79 18.20 -8.00 -3.13
C ASP A 79 17.76 -6.54 -3.29
N ALA A 80 17.88 -5.76 -2.21
CA ALA A 80 17.52 -4.34 -2.21
C ALA A 80 18.37 -3.53 -3.21
N GLN A 81 19.63 -3.90 -3.42
CA GLN A 81 20.51 -3.20 -4.35
C GLN A 81 20.04 -3.38 -5.81
N ALA A 82 19.50 -4.55 -6.14
CA ALA A 82 18.95 -4.81 -7.47
C ALA A 82 17.65 -4.02 -7.77
N LEU A 83 16.98 -3.50 -6.73
CA LEU A 83 15.76 -2.71 -6.84
C LEU A 83 16.03 -1.19 -6.86
N THR A 84 17.27 -0.79 -6.59
CA THR A 84 17.74 0.60 -6.67
C THR A 84 17.94 1.02 -8.12
N ASP A 85 17.57 2.26 -8.44
CA ASP A 85 17.82 2.89 -9.73
C ASP A 85 18.47 4.26 -9.51
N GLU A 86 19.80 4.26 -9.55
CA GLU A 86 20.61 5.46 -9.31
C GLU A 86 20.41 6.53 -10.39
N SER A 87 19.99 6.14 -11.60
CA SER A 87 19.83 7.08 -12.73
C SER A 87 18.69 8.08 -12.48
N ILE A 88 17.70 7.67 -11.69
CA ILE A 88 16.58 8.52 -11.26
C ILE A 88 16.69 8.92 -9.77
N GLY A 89 17.78 8.57 -9.09
CA GLY A 89 17.97 8.84 -7.67
C GLY A 89 17.00 8.07 -6.76
N TYR A 90 16.59 6.87 -7.16
CA TYR A 90 15.70 5.99 -6.40
C TYR A 90 16.51 4.91 -5.70
N TYR A 91 16.44 4.81 -4.37
CA TYR A 91 17.21 3.85 -3.59
C TYR A 91 16.32 3.00 -2.69
N VAL A 92 16.52 1.68 -2.73
CA VAL A 92 15.95 0.74 -1.77
C VAL A 92 17.06 0.36 -0.80
N ASP A 93 17.03 0.94 0.40
CA ASP A 93 18.10 0.78 1.39
C ASP A 93 18.04 -0.58 2.09
N PHE A 94 16.82 -1.10 2.31
CA PHE A 94 16.63 -2.38 2.99
C PHE A 94 15.27 -3.02 2.69
N VAL A 95 15.29 -4.35 2.56
CA VAL A 95 14.10 -5.22 2.51
C VAL A 95 14.34 -6.41 3.44
N PRO A 96 13.35 -6.83 4.26
CA PRO A 96 13.52 -7.94 5.17
C PRO A 96 13.84 -9.23 4.42
N GLN A 97 14.75 -10.03 4.98
CA GLN A 97 15.03 -11.36 4.47
C GLN A 97 14.04 -12.37 5.06
N GLY A 98 13.89 -13.53 4.42
CA GLY A 98 13.03 -14.60 4.95
C GLY A 98 11.54 -14.42 4.65
N LEU A 99 11.15 -13.47 3.80
CA LEU A 99 9.78 -13.32 3.34
C LEU A 99 9.36 -14.56 2.55
N ASP A 100 8.14 -15.04 2.80
CA ASP A 100 7.52 -16.04 1.94
C ASP A 100 7.15 -15.44 0.57
N THR A 101 6.74 -16.30 -0.36
CA THR A 101 6.40 -15.87 -1.72
C THR A 101 5.33 -14.77 -1.74
N THR A 102 4.29 -14.87 -0.92
CA THR A 102 3.18 -13.93 -0.90
C THR A 102 3.61 -12.59 -0.29
N GLN A 103 4.35 -12.63 0.83
CA GLN A 103 4.94 -11.45 1.46
C GLN A 103 5.91 -10.73 0.50
N THR A 104 6.75 -11.49 -0.22
CA THR A 104 7.63 -10.94 -1.25
C THR A 104 6.86 -10.22 -2.34
N GLN A 105 5.75 -10.79 -2.83
CA GLN A 105 4.92 -10.13 -3.84
C GLN A 105 4.25 -8.85 -3.31
N ALA A 106 3.78 -8.85 -2.06
CA ALA A 106 3.23 -7.65 -1.43
C ALA A 106 4.28 -6.54 -1.27
N ALA A 107 5.51 -6.89 -0.86
CA ALA A 107 6.63 -5.95 -0.77
C ALA A 107 6.98 -5.34 -2.13
N LEU A 108 7.03 -6.16 -3.18
CA LEU A 108 7.27 -5.71 -4.55
C LEU A 108 6.13 -4.81 -5.07
N GLY A 109 4.88 -5.11 -4.70
CA GLY A 109 3.73 -4.25 -5.03
C GLY A 109 3.85 -2.86 -4.41
N TYR A 110 4.31 -2.76 -3.16
CA TYR A 110 4.63 -1.48 -2.54
C TYR A 110 5.78 -0.75 -3.25
N LEU A 111 6.89 -1.43 -3.53
CA LEU A 111 8.05 -0.80 -4.19
C LEU A 111 7.73 -0.33 -5.62
N ALA A 112 6.87 -1.06 -6.34
CA ALA A 112 6.37 -0.62 -7.63
C ALA A 112 5.60 0.71 -7.53
N TYR A 113 4.74 0.84 -6.51
CA TYR A 113 4.06 2.10 -6.21
C TYR A 113 5.02 3.23 -5.84
N ASP A 114 5.93 2.96 -4.92
CA ASP A 114 6.89 3.94 -4.40
C ASP A 114 7.77 4.49 -5.53
N ARG A 115 8.31 3.61 -6.38
CA ARG A 115 9.05 4.00 -7.59
C ARG A 115 8.20 4.77 -8.60
N ALA A 116 7.00 4.27 -8.93
CA ALA A 116 6.13 4.91 -9.92
C ALA A 116 5.73 6.33 -9.49
N THR A 117 5.45 6.55 -8.20
CA THR A 117 5.15 7.89 -7.69
C THR A 117 6.36 8.82 -7.74
N TRP A 118 7.55 8.32 -7.42
CA TRP A 118 8.79 9.08 -7.55
C TRP A 118 9.05 9.52 -9.00
N GLU A 119 8.98 8.60 -9.95
CA GLU A 119 9.13 8.90 -11.38
C GLU A 119 8.08 9.93 -11.85
N ALA A 120 6.80 9.74 -11.48
CA ALA A 120 5.74 10.63 -11.88
C ALA A 120 5.92 12.08 -11.36
N TYR A 121 6.35 12.28 -10.11
CA TYR A 121 6.61 13.63 -9.58
C TYR A 121 7.88 14.27 -10.14
N ARG A 122 8.88 13.45 -10.53
CA ARG A 122 10.06 13.93 -11.23
C ARG A 122 9.70 14.41 -12.62
N ASP A 123 8.92 13.62 -13.36
CA ASP A 123 8.58 13.89 -14.76
C ASP A 123 7.46 14.91 -14.91
N LEU A 124 6.51 14.91 -13.98
CA LEU A 124 5.39 15.86 -13.90
C LEU A 124 4.68 16.09 -15.25
N ASP A 125 4.64 15.07 -16.10
CA ASP A 125 4.19 15.13 -17.49
C ASP A 125 2.69 14.81 -17.65
N GLY A 126 2.03 14.37 -16.58
CA GLY A 126 0.62 14.00 -16.58
C GLY A 126 0.36 12.52 -16.85
N ASP A 127 1.38 11.70 -17.11
CA ASP A 127 1.20 10.26 -17.19
C ASP A 127 1.06 9.67 -15.78
N MET A 128 -0.07 9.03 -15.53
CA MET A 128 -0.38 8.37 -14.26
C MET A 128 -0.46 6.85 -14.39
N SER A 129 -0.19 6.31 -15.59
CA SER A 129 -0.48 4.90 -15.93
C SER A 129 0.24 3.92 -15.00
N ALA A 130 1.52 4.18 -14.70
CA ALA A 130 2.30 3.34 -13.79
C ALA A 130 1.74 3.38 -12.35
N VAL A 131 1.36 4.56 -11.87
CA VAL A 131 0.78 4.71 -10.52
C VAL A 131 -0.61 4.09 -10.44
N GLU A 132 -1.44 4.19 -11.48
CA GLU A 132 -2.74 3.53 -11.57
C GLU A 132 -2.62 2.00 -11.66
N ALA A 133 -1.53 1.50 -12.24
CA ALA A 133 -1.23 0.07 -12.26
C ALA A 133 -0.84 -0.47 -10.87
N SER A 134 -0.17 0.33 -10.03
CA SER A 134 0.36 -0.08 -8.72
C SER A 134 -0.51 0.34 -7.52
N THR A 135 -1.59 1.10 -7.74
CA THR A 135 -2.37 1.73 -6.66
C THR A 135 -3.86 1.55 -6.90
N THR A 136 -4.63 1.54 -5.80
CA THR A 136 -6.09 1.49 -5.85
C THR A 136 -6.69 2.22 -4.64
N GLY A 137 -8.02 2.28 -4.59
CA GLY A 137 -8.77 2.76 -3.44
C GLY A 137 -8.36 4.17 -2.97
N THR A 138 -8.29 4.35 -1.66
CA THR A 138 -8.05 5.67 -1.06
C THR A 138 -6.66 6.24 -1.34
N ALA A 139 -5.66 5.37 -1.54
CA ALA A 139 -4.31 5.79 -1.91
C ALA A 139 -4.31 6.46 -3.29
N LEU A 140 -4.99 5.86 -4.27
CA LEU A 140 -5.04 6.41 -5.63
C LEU A 140 -5.76 7.76 -5.68
N GLU A 141 -6.88 7.90 -4.94
CA GLU A 141 -7.61 9.18 -4.87
C GLU A 141 -6.78 10.29 -4.22
N LYS A 142 -6.06 9.97 -3.12
CA LYS A 142 -5.14 10.92 -2.49
C LYS A 142 -4.01 11.32 -3.44
N TYR A 143 -3.41 10.35 -4.12
CA TYR A 143 -2.36 10.60 -5.10
C TYR A 143 -2.84 11.52 -6.23
N ARG A 144 -3.99 11.22 -6.85
CA ARG A 144 -4.58 12.05 -7.92
C ARG A 144 -4.79 13.49 -7.52
N LYS A 145 -5.20 13.73 -6.27
CA LYS A 145 -5.35 15.08 -5.74
C LYS A 145 -3.99 15.78 -5.63
N SER A 146 -3.03 15.17 -4.94
CA SER A 146 -1.71 15.77 -4.71
C SER A 146 -0.90 15.95 -5.99
N TYR A 147 -1.02 15.03 -6.94
CA TYR A 147 -0.38 15.14 -8.24
C TYR A 147 -0.92 16.32 -9.06
N ARG A 148 -2.24 16.56 -9.03
CA ARG A 148 -2.84 17.72 -9.68
C ARG A 148 -2.34 19.04 -9.08
N GLU A 149 -2.23 19.12 -7.75
CA GLU A 149 -1.65 20.29 -7.06
C GLU A 149 -0.19 20.51 -7.48
N ALA A 150 0.60 19.44 -7.62
CA ALA A 150 1.97 19.52 -8.11
C ALA A 150 2.03 20.02 -9.56
N GLN A 151 1.18 19.51 -10.46
CA GLN A 151 1.08 19.97 -11.85
C GLN A 151 0.71 21.46 -11.93
N GLU A 152 -0.25 21.92 -11.13
CA GLU A 152 -0.66 23.33 -11.08
C GLU A 152 0.47 24.24 -10.59
N SER A 153 1.30 23.76 -9.67
CA SER A 153 2.48 24.49 -9.19
C SER A 153 3.67 24.46 -10.16
N GLY A 154 3.71 23.49 -11.08
CA GLY A 154 4.85 23.22 -11.95
C GLY A 154 6.11 22.77 -11.20
N GLY A 155 5.97 22.30 -9.96
CA GLY A 155 7.07 21.88 -9.09
C GLY A 155 7.47 20.43 -9.33
N ARG A 156 8.53 20.21 -10.11
CA ARG A 156 9.12 18.89 -10.33
C ARG A 156 9.98 18.50 -9.14
N GLU A 157 9.97 17.22 -8.80
CA GLU A 157 10.84 16.70 -7.75
C GLU A 157 12.24 16.35 -8.29
N VAL A 158 13.27 16.68 -7.51
CA VAL A 158 14.67 16.36 -7.80
C VAL A 158 15.40 15.93 -6.52
N GLY A 159 16.57 15.33 -6.67
CA GLY A 159 17.36 14.79 -5.56
C GLY A 159 17.23 13.28 -5.49
N THR A 160 17.14 12.75 -4.27
CA THR A 160 17.06 11.30 -4.04
C THR A 160 15.90 10.93 -3.12
N SER A 161 15.16 9.90 -3.50
CA SER A 161 14.20 9.22 -2.64
C SER A 161 14.81 7.92 -2.14
N ARG A 162 14.73 7.64 -0.84
CA ARG A 162 15.18 6.37 -0.27
C ARG A 162 14.07 5.70 0.51
N VAL A 163 13.99 4.38 0.39
CA VAL A 163 12.95 3.59 1.04
C VAL A 163 13.53 2.39 1.78
N THR A 164 12.95 2.10 2.94
CA THR A 164 13.27 0.95 3.78
C THR A 164 11.99 0.24 4.17
N ILE A 165 11.85 -1.04 3.80
CA ILE A 165 10.77 -1.89 4.27
C ILE A 165 11.20 -2.48 5.62
N LYS A 166 10.49 -2.13 6.70
CA LYS A 166 10.79 -2.60 8.06
C LYS A 166 10.20 -3.99 8.31
N SER A 167 8.97 -4.23 7.88
CA SER A 167 8.28 -5.52 8.00
C SER A 167 7.18 -5.68 6.96
N VAL A 168 6.78 -6.93 6.73
CA VAL A 168 5.64 -7.30 5.89
C VAL A 168 4.81 -8.33 6.64
N GLU A 169 3.57 -7.97 6.95
CA GLU A 169 2.66 -8.80 7.74
C GLU A 169 1.40 -9.10 6.93
N MET A 170 1.14 -10.40 6.69
CA MET A 170 -0.08 -10.82 6.00
C MET A 170 -1.29 -10.64 6.91
N GLN A 171 -2.31 -9.95 6.43
CA GLN A 171 -3.61 -9.80 7.09
C GLN A 171 -4.62 -10.84 6.57
N SER A 172 -4.43 -11.27 5.33
CA SER A 172 -5.13 -12.40 4.68
C SER A 172 -4.30 -12.86 3.47
N ASP A 173 -4.78 -13.85 2.72
CA ASP A 173 -4.11 -14.30 1.48
C ASP A 173 -4.03 -13.21 0.40
N SER A 174 -4.84 -12.15 0.51
CA SER A 174 -4.95 -11.07 -0.48
C SER A 174 -4.76 -9.67 0.11
N ASP A 175 -4.29 -9.55 1.35
CA ASP A 175 -4.08 -8.26 2.03
C ASP A 175 -2.85 -8.35 2.94
N ALA A 176 -1.96 -7.38 2.85
CA ALA A 176 -0.74 -7.28 3.63
C ALA A 176 -0.57 -5.86 4.17
N ALA A 177 -0.03 -5.77 5.38
CA ALA A 177 0.46 -4.52 5.96
C ALA A 177 1.98 -4.47 5.79
N VAL A 178 2.48 -3.38 5.19
CA VAL A 178 3.91 -3.12 4.99
C VAL A 178 4.30 -1.92 5.84
N ASP A 179 5.22 -2.13 6.79
CA ASP A 179 5.81 -1.05 7.58
C ASP A 179 6.98 -0.45 6.80
N VAL A 180 6.92 0.85 6.52
CA VAL A 180 7.89 1.53 5.67
C VAL A 180 8.46 2.77 6.34
N CYS A 181 9.75 3.00 6.13
CA CYS A 181 10.35 4.32 6.22
C CYS A 181 10.64 4.87 4.81
N SER A 182 10.13 6.06 4.53
CA SER A 182 10.47 6.86 3.34
C SER A 182 11.33 8.04 3.77
N ASP A 183 12.58 8.08 3.34
CA ASP A 183 13.49 9.20 3.57
C ASP A 183 13.40 10.19 2.41
N GLN A 184 12.71 11.30 2.66
CA GLN A 184 12.49 12.38 1.70
C GLN A 184 13.35 13.60 2.02
N THR A 185 14.34 13.47 2.91
CA THR A 185 15.17 14.60 3.38
C THR A 185 16.03 15.22 2.29
N GLN A 186 16.29 14.47 1.22
CA GLN A 186 17.09 14.91 0.07
C GLN A 186 16.25 15.27 -1.15
N ILE A 187 14.92 15.25 -1.06
CA ILE A 187 14.02 15.65 -2.14
C ILE A 187 13.83 17.17 -2.11
N LYS A 188 13.81 17.79 -3.30
CA LYS A 188 13.51 19.21 -3.52
C LYS A 188 12.47 19.36 -4.60
N GLN A 189 11.64 20.41 -4.51
CA GLN A 189 10.80 20.85 -5.61
C GLN A 189 11.47 21.99 -6.35
N VAL A 190 11.57 21.87 -7.66
CA VAL A 190 12.10 22.90 -8.56
C VAL A 190 11.03 23.28 -9.58
N SER A 191 10.88 24.59 -9.79
CA SER A 191 10.05 25.10 -10.90
C SER A 191 10.66 24.75 -12.26
N GLU A 192 9.88 24.93 -13.33
CA GLU A 192 10.36 24.79 -14.72
C GLU A 192 11.63 25.61 -15.02
N SER A 193 11.79 26.78 -14.38
CA SER A 193 12.98 27.62 -14.50
C SER A 193 14.23 27.10 -13.75
N GLY A 194 14.11 25.99 -13.03
CA GLY A 194 15.16 25.41 -12.19
C GLY A 194 15.30 26.05 -10.81
N LYS A 195 14.46 27.05 -10.47
CA LYS A 195 14.44 27.66 -9.13
C LYS A 195 13.89 26.67 -8.10
N ASP A 196 14.61 26.52 -6.99
CA ASP A 196 14.15 25.81 -5.79
C ASP A 196 12.92 26.50 -5.19
N ILE A 197 11.81 25.76 -5.12
CA ILE A 197 10.52 26.18 -4.55
C ILE A 197 10.09 25.25 -3.41
N THR A 198 11.03 24.47 -2.88
CA THR A 198 10.78 23.52 -1.81
C THR A 198 10.20 24.22 -0.58
N GLN A 199 9.09 23.71 -0.06
CA GLN A 199 8.53 24.23 1.19
C GLN A 199 9.47 23.89 2.36
N PRO A 200 9.71 24.82 3.31
CA PRO A 200 10.69 24.64 4.38
C PRO A 200 10.51 23.36 5.22
N ASP A 201 9.26 22.98 5.51
CA ASP A 201 8.90 21.86 6.38
C ASP A 201 8.51 20.59 5.59
N TRP A 202 9.02 20.44 4.37
CA TRP A 202 8.68 19.30 3.51
C TRP A 202 9.68 18.14 3.63
N ARG A 203 10.95 18.45 3.93
CA ARG A 203 12.05 17.48 3.91
C ARG A 203 12.15 16.74 5.24
N HIS A 204 11.46 15.61 5.32
CA HIS A 204 11.44 14.77 6.51
C HIS A 204 11.63 13.29 6.16
N LYS A 205 11.85 12.48 7.19
CA LYS A 205 11.61 11.04 7.10
C LYS A 205 10.18 10.75 7.52
N TYR A 206 9.46 9.94 6.77
CA TYR A 206 8.10 9.56 7.10
C TYR A 206 8.02 8.07 7.36
N SER A 207 7.37 7.71 8.46
CA SER A 207 7.02 6.32 8.74
C SER A 207 5.56 6.09 8.36
N PHE A 208 5.32 5.06 7.55
CA PHE A 208 4.00 4.68 7.07
C PHE A 208 3.68 3.24 7.46
N LEU A 209 2.39 2.98 7.70
CA LEU A 209 1.82 1.65 7.61
C LEU A 209 0.99 1.62 6.31
N VAL A 210 1.35 0.72 5.40
CA VAL A 210 0.78 0.66 4.05
C VAL A 210 -0.05 -0.60 3.92
N SER A 211 -1.31 -0.48 3.51
CA SER A 211 -2.13 -1.64 3.11
C SER A 211 -1.91 -1.91 1.63
N VAL A 212 -1.44 -3.12 1.32
CA VAL A 212 -1.24 -3.62 -0.05
C VAL A 212 -2.21 -4.77 -0.27
N LYS A 213 -3.05 -4.69 -1.29
CA LYS A 213 -4.09 -5.68 -1.58
C LYS A 213 -3.89 -6.30 -2.96
N LEU A 214 -4.10 -7.61 -3.06
CA LEU A 214 -4.15 -8.31 -4.34
C LEU A 214 -5.46 -7.94 -5.06
N THR A 215 -5.35 -7.11 -6.10
CA THR A 215 -6.46 -6.61 -6.90
C THR A 215 -6.16 -6.89 -8.38
N ASP A 216 -7.08 -7.58 -9.07
CA ASP A 216 -6.93 -7.95 -10.48
C ASP A 216 -5.62 -8.71 -10.79
N GLY A 217 -5.19 -9.55 -9.84
CA GLY A 217 -3.96 -10.34 -9.97
C GLY A 217 -2.66 -9.57 -9.69
N ALA A 218 -2.73 -8.29 -9.29
CA ALA A 218 -1.58 -7.48 -8.92
C ALA A 218 -1.68 -6.99 -7.47
N TRP A 219 -0.56 -6.97 -6.74
CA TRP A 219 -0.48 -6.35 -5.42
C TRP A 219 -0.43 -4.82 -5.58
N LYS A 220 -1.48 -4.14 -5.15
CA LYS A 220 -1.63 -2.68 -5.28
C LYS A 220 -1.75 -2.03 -3.92
N VAL A 221 -1.16 -0.84 -3.77
CA VAL A 221 -1.31 -0.03 -2.56
C VAL A 221 -2.74 0.52 -2.48
N ALA A 222 -3.46 0.22 -1.40
CA ALA A 222 -4.86 0.61 -1.20
C ALA A 222 -5.03 1.79 -0.22
N SER A 223 -4.15 1.89 0.77
CA SER A 223 -4.06 3.02 1.71
C SER A 223 -2.63 3.18 2.24
N LEU A 224 -2.29 4.42 2.58
CA LEU A 224 -1.09 4.77 3.33
C LEU A 224 -1.50 5.57 4.55
N ASP A 225 -1.11 5.07 5.73
CA ASP A 225 -1.38 5.71 7.01
C ASP A 225 -0.06 6.16 7.63
N LYS A 226 0.11 7.49 7.77
CA LYS A 226 1.33 8.07 8.35
C LYS A 226 1.35 7.78 9.85
N LYS A 227 2.33 7.00 10.30
CA LYS A 227 2.61 6.75 11.73
C LYS A 227 3.30 7.93 12.40
N GLY A 228 4.16 8.63 11.66
CA GLY A 228 4.78 9.87 12.13
C GLY A 228 5.83 10.45 11.19
N THR A 229 6.45 11.53 11.66
CA THR A 229 7.49 12.29 10.98
C THR A 229 8.77 12.22 11.81
N ASP A 230 9.90 12.00 11.16
CA ASP A 230 11.25 11.85 11.75
C ASP A 230 11.34 10.74 12.81
N ILE A 231 10.51 9.71 12.65
CA ILE A 231 10.47 8.51 13.51
C ILE A 231 10.66 7.23 12.69
N CYS A 232 11.64 7.29 11.80
CA CYS A 232 12.27 6.11 11.24
C CYS A 232 13.39 5.65 12.16
#